data_AF-A0A955LM51-F1
#
_entry.id   AF-A0A955LM51-F1
#
_cell.length_a   1.000
_cell.length_b   1.000
_cell.length_c   1.000
_cell.angle_alpha   90.00
_cell.angle_beta   90.00
_cell.angle_gamma   90.00
#
_symmetry.space_group_name_H-M   'P 1'
#
loop_
_entity.id
_entity.type
_entity.pdbx_description
1 polymer ?
#
loop_
_entity_poly.entity_id
_entity_poly.type
_entity_poly.pdbx_seq_one_letter_code
_entity_poly.pdbx_strand_id
1 'polypeptide(L)'
;MKMIANRSAGFTIVETIIVTVIIGILVAVAIPNFRYVREKTMAAEGVQILESIRRAQWSYYYDDGGTQTFADDLADLEVEIPTPENFDAINDTHIDAATAPSGVVANVRRSTGLFRLYISADGDIYCSGGGDTCCKIGYCDGPPS
;
A
#
# COMPACT_ATOMS: atom_id res chain seq x y z
N MET A 1 -13.61 -67.29 -1.34
CA MET A 1 -13.34 -65.84 -1.39
C MET A 1 -12.20 -65.51 -0.45
N LYS A 2 -11.08 -65.02 -0.97
CA LYS A 2 -9.88 -64.69 -0.19
C LYS A 2 -9.98 -63.21 0.18
N MET A 3 -10.15 -62.90 1.46
CA MET A 3 -10.16 -61.52 1.95
C MET A 3 -8.76 -60.92 1.80
N ILE A 4 -8.67 -59.83 1.04
CA ILE A 4 -7.46 -59.05 0.88
C ILE A 4 -7.40 -58.09 2.07
N ALA A 5 -6.59 -58.41 3.07
CA ALA A 5 -6.40 -57.54 4.23
C ALA A 5 -5.57 -56.32 3.82
N ASN A 6 -6.20 -55.15 3.76
CA ASN A 6 -5.55 -53.88 3.44
C ASN A 6 -4.75 -53.41 4.66
N ARG A 7 -3.43 -53.57 4.64
CA ARG A 7 -2.54 -53.04 5.69
C ARG A 7 -2.38 -51.54 5.47
N SER A 8 -3.11 -50.74 6.23
CA SER A 8 -2.85 -49.31 6.36
C SER A 8 -1.51 -49.10 7.08
N ALA A 9 -0.46 -48.75 6.33
CA ALA A 9 0.78 -48.25 6.92
C ALA A 9 0.55 -46.81 7.41
N GLY A 10 0.66 -46.58 8.71
CA GLY A 10 0.59 -45.24 9.31
C GLY A 10 1.98 -44.58 9.35
N PHE A 11 2.01 -43.25 9.28
CA PHE A 11 3.22 -42.44 9.53
C PHE A 11 3.73 -42.67 10.96
N THR A 12 5.05 -42.67 11.14
CA THR A 12 5.65 -42.77 12.47
C THR A 12 5.64 -41.41 13.18
N ILE A 13 5.52 -41.39 14.51
CA ILE A 13 5.58 -40.14 15.30
C ILE A 13 6.89 -39.39 15.05
N VAL A 14 8.00 -40.12 14.93
CA VAL A 14 9.33 -39.53 14.69
C VAL A 14 9.38 -38.78 13.35
N GLU A 15 8.69 -39.30 12.34
CA GLU A 15 8.63 -38.68 11.01
C GLU A 15 7.87 -37.36 11.06
N THR A 16 6.78 -37.30 11.80
CA THR A 16 6.04 -36.03 12.00
C THR A 16 6.84 -35.03 12.84
N ILE A 17 7.59 -35.50 13.84
CA ILE A 17 8.44 -34.63 14.67
C ILE A 17 9.53 -33.97 13.84
N ILE A 18 10.29 -34.73 13.04
CA ILE A 18 11.38 -34.17 12.22
C ILE A 18 10.83 -33.15 11.22
N VAL A 19 9.69 -33.44 10.59
CA VAL A 19 9.04 -32.52 9.64
C VAL A 19 8.66 -31.21 10.33
N THR A 20 8.07 -31.25 11.53
CA THR A 20 7.70 -30.01 12.25
C THR A 20 8.91 -29.19 12.69
N VAL A 21 10.02 -29.83 13.05
CA VAL A 21 11.28 -29.14 13.39
C VAL A 21 11.83 -28.41 12.16
N ILE A 22 11.85 -29.07 11.00
CA ILE A 22 12.31 -28.45 9.75
C ILE A 22 11.41 -27.27 9.35
N ILE A 23 10.08 -27.44 9.40
CA ILE A 23 9.12 -26.36 9.12
C ILE A 23 9.33 -25.20 10.09
N GLY A 24 9.57 -25.46 11.39
CA GLY A 24 9.84 -24.42 12.38
C GLY A 24 11.05 -23.55 12.05
N ILE A 25 12.15 -24.16 11.57
CA ILE A 25 13.36 -23.43 11.15
C ILE A 25 13.07 -22.54 9.93
N LEU A 26 12.38 -23.07 8.92
CA LEU A 26 12.03 -22.32 7.71
C LEU A 26 11.14 -21.11 8.03
N VAL A 27 10.14 -21.29 8.91
CA VAL A 27 9.21 -20.24 9.32
C VAL A 27 9.92 -19.12 10.08
N ALA A 28 10.86 -19.45 10.96
CA ALA A 28 11.61 -18.48 11.75
C ALA A 28 12.39 -17.47 10.86
N VAL A 29 12.91 -17.93 9.72
CA VAL A 29 13.63 -17.09 8.76
C VAL A 29 12.68 -16.31 7.84
N ALA A 30 11.53 -16.90 7.47
CA ALA A 30 10.63 -16.33 6.48
C ALA A 30 9.69 -15.22 7.01
N ILE A 31 9.13 -15.38 8.22
CA ILE A 31 8.15 -14.44 8.80
C ILE A 31 8.63 -12.97 8.85
N PRO A 32 9.85 -12.62 9.27
CA PRO A 32 10.22 -11.22 9.45
C PRO A 32 10.15 -10.41 8.15
N ASN A 33 10.39 -11.03 6.99
CA ASN A 33 10.35 -10.35 5.69
C ASN A 33 8.92 -10.15 5.16
N PHE A 34 7.99 -11.03 5.53
CA PHE A 34 6.62 -11.00 5.03
C PHE A 34 5.87 -9.70 5.36
N ARG A 35 6.22 -9.04 6.48
CA ARG A 35 5.60 -7.76 6.88
C ARG A 35 5.78 -6.67 5.83
N TYR A 36 6.98 -6.52 5.27
CA TYR A 36 7.26 -5.48 4.28
C TYR A 36 6.65 -5.79 2.92
N VAL A 37 6.61 -7.07 2.55
CA VAL A 37 5.91 -7.53 1.33
C VAL A 37 4.43 -7.17 1.42
N ARG A 38 3.79 -7.43 2.56
CA ARG A 38 2.39 -7.04 2.79
C ARG A 38 2.20 -5.53 2.69
N GLU A 39 3.02 -4.73 3.37
CA GLU A 39 2.88 -3.27 3.30
C GLU A 39 3.16 -2.72 1.90
N LYS A 40 4.04 -3.34 1.10
CA LYS A 40 4.24 -2.99 -0.31
C LYS A 40 3.00 -3.28 -1.14
N THR A 41 2.34 -4.42 -0.93
CA THR A 41 1.08 -4.73 -1.61
C THR A 41 -0.01 -3.74 -1.23
N MET A 42 -0.10 -3.35 0.04
CA MET A 42 -1.06 -2.33 0.45
C MET A 42 -0.68 -0.97 -0.12
N ALA A 43 0.59 -0.58 -0.18
CA ALA A 43 1.02 0.66 -0.80
C ALA A 43 0.54 0.80 -2.26
N ALA A 44 0.44 -0.31 -3.01
CA ALA A 44 -0.09 -0.30 -4.37
C ALA A 44 -1.56 0.18 -4.45
N GLU A 45 -2.40 -0.15 -3.47
CA GLU A 45 -3.78 0.37 -3.37
C GLU A 45 -3.76 1.89 -3.20
N GLY A 46 -2.93 2.39 -2.29
CA GLY A 46 -2.77 3.83 -2.06
C GLY A 46 -2.29 4.57 -3.32
N VAL A 47 -1.36 3.99 -4.07
CA VAL A 47 -0.89 4.56 -5.34
C VAL A 47 -2.00 4.60 -6.40
N GLN A 48 -2.84 3.57 -6.49
CA GLN A 48 -3.97 3.56 -7.42
C GLN A 48 -4.96 4.69 -7.12
N ILE A 49 -5.22 4.94 -5.84
CA ILE A 49 -6.08 6.02 -5.37
C ILE A 49 -5.46 7.39 -5.68
N LEU A 50 -4.15 7.55 -5.41
CA LEU A 50 -3.43 8.78 -5.74
C LEU A 50 -3.48 9.07 -7.24
N GLU A 51 -3.33 8.05 -8.08
CA GLU A 51 -3.37 8.21 -9.54
C GLU A 51 -4.77 8.59 -10.04
N SER A 52 -5.85 8.11 -9.42
CA SER A 52 -7.20 8.58 -9.75
C SER A 52 -7.38 10.06 -9.40
N ILE A 53 -6.89 10.50 -8.24
CA ILE A 53 -6.99 11.91 -7.82
C ILE A 53 -6.14 12.81 -8.70
N ARG A 54 -4.89 12.42 -8.97
CA ARG A 54 -3.99 13.12 -9.88
C ARG A 54 -4.60 13.36 -11.26
N ARG A 55 -5.28 12.35 -11.82
CA ARG A 55 -5.95 12.51 -13.12
C ARG A 55 -7.12 13.49 -13.04
N ALA A 56 -7.89 13.44 -11.95
CA ALA A 56 -8.96 14.41 -11.72
C ALA A 56 -8.40 15.83 -11.57
N GLN A 57 -7.29 15.98 -10.84
CA GLN A 57 -6.56 17.24 -10.69
C GLN A 57 -6.12 17.84 -12.02
N TRP A 58 -5.57 17.01 -12.91
CA TRP A 58 -5.22 17.44 -14.25
C TRP A 58 -6.46 17.80 -15.09
N SER A 59 -7.56 17.06 -14.97
CA SER A 59 -8.82 17.42 -15.65
C SER A 59 -9.29 18.80 -15.22
N TYR A 60 -9.36 19.04 -13.90
CA TYR A 60 -9.76 20.31 -13.32
C TYR A 60 -8.88 21.47 -13.81
N TYR A 61 -7.56 21.27 -13.82
CA TYR A 61 -6.62 22.27 -14.33
C TYR A 61 -6.85 22.62 -15.81
N TYR A 62 -7.17 21.63 -16.65
CA TYR A 62 -7.42 21.85 -18.08
C TYR A 62 -8.80 22.42 -18.38
N ASP A 63 -9.81 22.15 -17.55
CA ASP A 63 -11.17 22.66 -17.74
C ASP A 63 -11.24 24.19 -17.60
N ASP A 64 -10.35 24.80 -16.82
CA ASP A 64 -10.19 26.27 -16.75
C ASP A 64 -9.19 26.85 -17.78
N GLY A 65 -8.66 26.01 -18.67
CA GLY A 65 -7.65 26.45 -19.64
C GLY A 65 -6.26 26.69 -19.02
N GLY A 66 -5.97 26.09 -17.86
CA GLY A 66 -4.64 26.11 -17.23
C GLY A 66 -4.28 27.40 -16.51
N THR A 67 -5.28 28.16 -16.03
CA THR A 67 -5.06 29.41 -15.30
C THR A 67 -5.12 29.22 -13.78
N GLN A 68 -5.86 28.22 -13.29
CA GLN A 68 -5.98 27.92 -11.85
C GLN A 68 -4.86 26.99 -11.36
N THR A 69 -4.64 26.97 -10.05
CA THR A 69 -3.88 25.91 -9.38
C THR A 69 -4.69 24.63 -9.27
N PHE A 70 -4.04 23.53 -8.87
CA PHE A 70 -4.74 22.31 -8.48
C PHE A 70 -5.77 22.59 -7.37
N ALA A 71 -6.82 21.76 -7.32
CA ALA A 71 -7.92 21.91 -6.37
C ALA A 71 -7.49 21.54 -4.95
N ASP A 72 -7.84 22.38 -3.98
CA ASP A 72 -7.55 22.16 -2.55
C ASP A 72 -8.50 21.12 -1.91
N ASP A 73 -9.75 21.08 -2.39
CA ASP A 73 -10.82 20.25 -1.87
C ASP A 73 -11.23 19.14 -2.86
N LEU A 74 -11.60 17.97 -2.33
CA LEU A 74 -12.06 16.84 -3.16
C LEU A 74 -13.42 17.10 -3.80
N ALA A 75 -14.26 17.93 -3.19
CA ALA A 75 -15.55 18.32 -3.76
C ALA A 75 -15.42 19.07 -5.09
N ASP A 76 -14.30 19.74 -5.34
CA ASP A 76 -14.04 20.42 -6.61
C ASP A 76 -13.58 19.46 -7.72
N LEU A 77 -13.20 18.23 -7.35
CA LEU A 77 -12.82 17.18 -8.26
C LEU A 77 -14.00 16.25 -8.55
N GLU A 78 -14.33 16.08 -9.82
CA GLU A 78 -15.30 15.07 -10.28
C GLU A 78 -14.70 13.67 -10.25
N VAL A 79 -14.35 13.15 -9.07
CA VAL A 79 -13.73 11.83 -8.89
C VAL A 79 -14.47 10.99 -7.85
N GLU A 80 -14.82 9.76 -8.24
CA GLU A 80 -15.34 8.75 -7.33
C GLU A 80 -14.18 7.88 -6.84
N ILE A 81 -13.85 7.98 -5.56
CA ILE A 81 -12.82 7.16 -4.92
C ILE A 81 -13.51 6.01 -4.18
N PRO A 82 -13.21 4.74 -4.51
CA PRO A 82 -13.73 3.62 -3.74
C PRO A 82 -13.21 3.69 -2.30
N THR A 83 -14.02 3.27 -1.32
CA THR A 83 -13.60 3.28 0.08
C THR A 83 -12.35 2.42 0.27
N PRO A 84 -11.20 3.01 0.66
CA PRO A 84 -9.98 2.24 0.83
C PRO A 84 -10.11 1.26 2.01
N GLU A 85 -9.56 0.05 1.85
CA GLU A 85 -9.50 -0.94 2.93
C GLU A 85 -8.28 -0.71 3.83
N ASN A 86 -7.18 -0.24 3.24
CA ASN A 86 -5.90 -0.09 3.93
C ASN A 86 -5.54 1.37 4.23
N PHE A 87 -6.28 2.32 3.71
CA PHE A 87 -5.99 3.73 3.90
C PHE A 87 -7.13 4.45 4.58
N ASP A 88 -6.81 5.58 5.19
CA ASP A 88 -7.84 6.45 5.72
C ASP A 88 -8.72 6.93 4.56
N ALA A 89 -10.02 7.02 4.81
CA ALA A 89 -10.94 7.60 3.84
C ALA A 89 -10.48 9.02 3.50
N ILE A 90 -10.38 9.32 2.22
CA ILE A 90 -10.02 10.64 1.75
C ILE A 90 -11.28 11.50 1.92
N ASN A 91 -11.24 12.41 2.89
CA ASN A 91 -12.30 13.38 3.12
C ASN A 91 -11.92 14.72 2.48
N ASP A 92 -12.98 15.50 2.20
CA ASP A 92 -13.01 16.73 1.40
C ASP A 92 -11.80 17.67 1.56
N THR A 93 -11.26 17.78 2.79
CA THR A 93 -10.29 18.80 3.18
C THR A 93 -8.80 18.42 3.01
N HIS A 94 -8.47 17.29 2.37
CA HIS A 94 -7.14 16.68 2.50
C HIS A 94 -6.48 16.24 1.20
N ILE A 95 -6.70 16.97 0.12
CA ILE A 95 -5.94 16.73 -1.10
C ILE A 95 -4.52 17.28 -0.95
N ASP A 96 -4.42 18.53 -0.52
CA ASP A 96 -3.15 19.17 -0.19
C ASP A 96 -3.13 19.52 1.29
N ALA A 97 -2.52 18.64 2.11
CA ALA A 97 -2.25 19.04 3.49
C ALA A 97 -1.37 20.31 3.43
N ALA A 98 -1.72 21.38 4.14
CA ALA A 98 -0.91 22.62 4.24
C ALA A 98 0.54 22.42 4.78
N THR A 99 0.95 21.17 5.02
CA THR A 99 2.30 20.71 5.39
C THR A 99 2.93 19.84 4.30
N ALA A 100 2.31 19.76 3.13
CA ALA A 100 2.80 19.02 1.99
C ALA A 100 3.96 19.79 1.33
N PRO A 101 5.01 19.07 0.90
CA PRO A 101 6.07 19.62 0.06
C PRO A 101 5.51 20.28 -1.21
N SER A 102 6.21 21.29 -1.71
CA SER A 102 5.89 21.97 -2.97
C SER A 102 5.69 20.95 -4.12
N GLY A 103 4.59 21.07 -4.87
CA GLY A 103 4.33 20.24 -6.05
C GLY A 103 3.61 18.91 -5.79
N VAL A 104 3.23 18.61 -4.55
CA VAL A 104 2.27 17.55 -4.24
C VAL A 104 0.87 17.97 -4.68
N VAL A 105 0.10 17.01 -5.21
CA VAL A 105 -1.29 17.22 -5.67
C VAL A 105 -2.31 16.30 -5.00
N ALA A 106 -1.84 15.29 -4.26
CA ALA A 106 -2.68 14.44 -3.44
C ALA A 106 -1.84 13.67 -2.42
N ASN A 107 -2.47 13.27 -1.32
CA ASN A 107 -1.87 12.41 -0.32
C ASN A 107 -2.86 11.40 0.23
N VAL A 108 -2.35 10.29 0.77
CA VAL A 108 -3.17 9.28 1.45
C VAL A 108 -2.38 8.66 2.60
N ARG A 109 -3.03 8.56 3.76
CA ARG A 109 -2.44 8.02 4.99
C ARG A 109 -2.83 6.56 5.19
N ARG A 110 -1.85 5.73 5.53
CA ARG A 110 -2.12 4.34 5.95
C ARG A 110 -2.98 4.35 7.21
N SER A 111 -4.05 3.55 7.24
CA SER A 111 -5.00 3.54 8.37
C SER A 111 -4.37 3.17 9.72
N THR A 112 -3.27 2.43 9.71
CA THR A 112 -2.47 2.13 10.91
C THR A 112 -1.68 3.34 11.43
N GLY A 113 -1.67 4.46 10.70
CA GLY A 113 -0.86 5.64 10.97
C GLY A 113 0.63 5.49 10.68
N LEU A 114 1.07 4.36 10.08
CA LEU A 114 2.48 4.04 9.88
C LEU A 114 3.19 5.00 8.91
N PHE A 115 2.61 5.23 7.73
CA PHE A 115 3.20 6.07 6.69
C PHE A 115 2.10 6.80 5.91
N ARG A 116 2.51 7.82 5.16
CA ARG A 116 1.68 8.57 4.22
C ARG A 116 2.35 8.54 2.86
N LEU A 117 1.56 8.31 1.82
CA LEU A 117 1.97 8.43 0.42
C LEU A 117 1.53 9.79 -0.12
N TYR A 118 2.34 10.34 -1.00
CA TYR A 118 2.10 11.58 -1.71
C TYR A 118 2.34 11.33 -3.19
N ILE A 119 1.64 12.07 -4.05
CA ILE A 119 1.89 12.09 -5.49
C ILE A 119 2.15 13.53 -5.93
N SER A 120 3.19 13.73 -6.74
CA SER A 120 3.44 15.02 -7.40
C SER A 120 2.53 15.21 -8.61
N ALA A 121 2.42 16.44 -9.11
CA ALA A 121 1.87 16.79 -10.42
C ALA A 121 2.58 16.09 -11.60
N ASP A 122 3.80 15.58 -11.42
CA ASP A 122 4.57 14.87 -12.44
C ASP A 122 4.39 13.34 -12.44
N GLY A 123 3.95 12.77 -11.32
CA GLY A 123 3.52 11.37 -11.19
C GLY A 123 4.45 10.57 -10.30
N ASP A 124 5.48 11.24 -9.78
CA ASP A 124 6.37 10.69 -8.79
C ASP A 124 5.64 10.46 -7.46
N ILE A 125 5.85 9.28 -6.90
CA ILE A 125 5.28 8.86 -5.62
C ILE A 125 6.33 9.00 -4.54
N TYR A 126 5.94 9.66 -3.45
CA TYR A 126 6.78 9.85 -2.27
C TYR A 126 6.13 9.22 -1.05
N CYS A 127 6.95 8.79 -0.11
CA CYS A 127 6.49 8.25 1.16
C CYS A 127 7.13 9.01 2.31
N SER A 128 6.33 9.31 3.34
CA SER A 128 6.82 9.91 4.58
C SER A 128 6.23 9.21 5.80
N GLY A 129 7.01 9.15 6.87
CA GLY A 129 6.67 8.43 8.10
C GLY A 129 7.17 6.98 8.11
N GLY A 130 6.95 6.28 9.22
CA GLY A 130 7.16 4.84 9.31
C GLY A 130 8.62 4.38 9.37
N GLY A 131 9.58 5.28 9.59
CA GLY A 131 11.02 4.98 9.64
C GLY A 131 11.52 4.37 8.33
N ASP A 132 12.15 3.20 8.39
CA ASP A 132 12.66 2.49 7.20
C ASP A 132 11.55 1.93 6.30
N THR A 133 10.29 1.96 6.74
CA THR A 133 9.17 1.33 6.02
C THR A 133 9.06 1.87 4.58
N CYS A 134 9.13 3.19 4.39
CA CYS A 134 9.08 3.83 3.07
C CYS A 134 10.13 3.27 2.11
N CYS A 135 11.35 3.06 2.58
CA CYS A 135 12.40 2.50 1.73
C CYS A 135 12.25 0.99 1.50
N LYS A 136 11.71 0.26 2.48
CA LYS A 136 11.40 -1.18 2.32
C LYS A 136 10.25 -1.45 1.35
N ILE A 137 9.32 -0.51 1.18
CA ILE A 137 8.24 -0.63 0.18
C ILE A 137 8.64 -0.08 -1.21
N GLY A 138 9.76 0.64 -1.30
CA GLY A 138 10.35 1.10 -2.57
C GLY A 138 10.21 2.59 -2.87
N TYR A 139 9.80 3.42 -1.89
CA TYR A 139 9.66 4.87 -2.01
C TYR A 139 10.65 5.56 -1.06
N CYS A 140 11.96 5.36 -1.30
CA CYS A 140 13.04 5.89 -0.45
C CYS A 140 13.29 7.38 -0.69
N ASP A 141 12.95 7.87 -1.88
CA ASP A 141 13.19 9.26 -2.25
C ASP A 141 12.12 10.12 -1.61
N GLY A 142 12.57 11.08 -0.80
CA GLY A 142 11.70 12.09 -0.23
C GLY A 142 11.11 12.99 -1.32
N PRO A 143 10.11 13.81 -0.97
CA PRO A 143 9.54 14.78 -1.90
C PRO A 143 10.61 15.70 -2.51
N PRO A 144 10.38 16.23 -3.72
CA PRO A 144 11.32 17.13 -4.36
C PRO A 144 11.42 18.40 -3.51
N SER A 145 12.64 18.91 -3.36
CA SER A 145 12.93 20.14 -2.61
C SER A 145 12.45 21.38 -3.34
#